data_AF-A0A915MX26-F1
#
_entry.id   AF-A0A915MX26-F1
#
_cell.length_a   1.000
_cell.length_b   1.000
_cell.length_c   1.000
_cell.angle_alpha   90.00
_cell.angle_beta   90.00
_cell.angle_gamma   90.00
#
_symmetry.space_group_name_H-M   'P 1'
#
loop_
_entity.id
_entity.type
_entity.pdbx_description
1 polymer ?
#
loop_
_entity_poly.entity_id
_entity_poly.type
_entity_poly.pdbx_seq_one_letter_code
_entity_poly.pdbx_strand_id
1 'polypeptide(L)'
;MSLKCIVMDMKAKSVQDLLLYLMMIKQSFCRFGTNSFTQLLLESSEIACKSQTEVNIGGKVTGHSLGGALASLAAAEIASNGLINAQNIKLLTLGQPRTGNWVWAAAMDQIVEFYIFDYLPYYTYRVVNHRDVIVHLPMRFFEGYHHYSTEIWYNNGMDGDEDGEEDTFIVCNDMDEDDDNCSNSLWQLKIFLKNNYFIYF
;
A
#
# COMPACT_ATOMS: atom_id res chain seq x y z
N MET A 1 13.25 -26.23 -15.89
CA MET A 1 13.21 -24.79 -16.18
C MET A 1 12.40 -24.14 -15.06
N SER A 2 13.07 -23.59 -14.03
CA SER A 2 12.44 -23.21 -12.76
C SER A 2 12.16 -21.71 -12.69
N LEU A 3 10.90 -21.32 -12.54
CA LEU A 3 10.51 -19.96 -12.17
C LEU A 3 10.07 -19.96 -10.71
N LYS A 4 10.80 -19.21 -9.88
CA LYS A 4 10.62 -19.06 -8.43
C LYS A 4 10.79 -17.56 -8.07
N CYS A 5 9.70 -16.85 -7.71
CA CYS A 5 9.66 -15.52 -7.06
C CYS A 5 8.20 -15.02 -6.98
N ILE A 6 7.57 -14.82 -5.82
CA ILE A 6 6.24 -14.15 -5.79
C ILE A 6 6.51 -12.64 -5.79
N VAL A 7 6.63 -12.07 -7.00
CA VAL A 7 6.48 -10.63 -7.23
C VAL A 7 5.07 -10.43 -7.75
N MET A 8 4.27 -9.65 -7.03
CA MET A 8 2.91 -9.25 -7.37
C MET A 8 2.87 -7.77 -7.67
N ASP A 9 2.66 -7.39 -8.92
CA ASP A 9 2.34 -6.00 -9.28
C ASP A 9 0.83 -5.90 -9.53
N MET A 10 0.13 -5.16 -8.68
CA MET A 10 -1.31 -5.03 -8.70
C MET A 10 -1.71 -3.80 -9.48
N LYS A 11 -2.55 -3.98 -10.50
CA LYS A 11 -3.11 -2.87 -11.28
C LYS A 11 -4.62 -2.98 -11.36
N ALA A 12 -5.30 -1.89 -11.06
CA ALA A 12 -6.72 -1.78 -11.32
C ALA A 12 -6.95 -1.61 -12.83
N LYS A 13 -7.61 -2.58 -13.45
CA LYS A 13 -7.84 -2.66 -14.90
C LYS A 13 -9.31 -2.68 -15.27
N SER A 14 -10.18 -2.89 -14.30
CA SER A 14 -11.59 -3.18 -14.50
C SER A 14 -12.48 -2.48 -13.48
N VAL A 15 -13.79 -2.42 -13.78
CA VAL A 15 -14.81 -1.97 -12.83
C VAL A 15 -14.88 -2.88 -11.60
N GLN A 16 -14.48 -4.15 -11.73
CA GLN A 16 -14.44 -5.10 -10.61
C GLN A 16 -13.37 -4.70 -9.59
N ASP A 17 -12.23 -4.16 -10.03
CA ASP A 17 -11.18 -3.65 -9.15
C ASP A 17 -11.65 -2.44 -8.34
N LEU A 18 -12.39 -1.54 -8.99
CA LEU A 18 -13.02 -0.42 -8.31
C LEU A 18 -14.06 -0.90 -7.30
N LEU A 19 -14.87 -1.90 -7.65
CA LEU A 19 -15.85 -2.49 -6.73
C LEU A 19 -15.15 -3.16 -5.55
N LEU A 20 -14.06 -3.88 -5.78
CA LEU A 20 -13.25 -4.52 -4.76
C LEU A 20 -12.72 -3.47 -3.77
N TYR A 21 -12.18 -2.37 -4.26
CA TYR A 21 -11.77 -1.25 -3.41
C TYR A 21 -12.94 -0.61 -2.65
N LEU A 22 -14.08 -0.38 -3.30
CA LEU A 22 -15.29 0.16 -2.64
C LEU A 22 -15.79 -0.78 -1.53
N MET A 23 -15.61 -2.09 -1.68
CA MET A 23 -15.95 -3.09 -0.67
C MET A 23 -14.96 -3.09 0.49
N MET A 24 -13.67 -2.83 0.24
CA MET A 24 -12.64 -2.65 1.28
C MET A 24 -12.98 -1.46 2.18
N ILE A 25 -13.22 -0.29 1.59
CA ILE A 25 -13.48 0.95 2.35
C ILE A 25 -14.76 0.84 3.18
N LYS A 26 -15.80 0.15 2.68
CA LYS A 26 -17.05 -0.10 3.43
C LYS A 26 -16.93 -1.18 4.51
N GLN A 27 -15.75 -1.74 4.75
CA GLN A 27 -15.49 -2.83 5.72
C GLN A 27 -16.42 -4.04 5.58
N SER A 28 -17.06 -4.18 4.41
CA SER A 28 -18.03 -5.25 4.16
C SER A 28 -17.34 -6.61 3.97
N PHE A 29 -16.00 -6.62 3.94
CA PHE A 29 -15.14 -7.76 3.74
C PHE A 29 -14.13 -7.91 4.88
N CYS A 30 -14.61 -8.23 6.09
CA CYS A 30 -13.78 -8.88 7.12
C CYS A 30 -13.66 -10.41 6.89
N ARG A 31 -14.01 -10.91 5.69
CA ARG A 31 -13.97 -12.34 5.36
C ARG A 31 -12.93 -12.61 4.27
N PHE A 32 -11.67 -12.51 4.67
CA PHE A 32 -10.51 -12.99 3.91
C PHE A 32 -10.58 -14.51 3.73
N GLY A 33 -10.01 -15.05 2.64
CA GLY A 33 -9.82 -16.50 2.50
C GLY A 33 -10.93 -17.33 1.81
N THR A 34 -11.69 -16.76 0.87
CA THR A 34 -12.46 -17.61 -0.08
C THR A 34 -11.69 -17.77 -1.38
N ASN A 35 -11.71 -18.98 -1.97
CA ASN A 35 -11.02 -19.27 -3.23
C ASN A 35 -11.38 -18.28 -4.36
N SER A 36 -12.62 -17.78 -4.38
CA SER A 36 -13.07 -16.79 -5.35
C SER A 36 -12.41 -15.42 -5.16
N PHE A 37 -12.15 -15.00 -3.93
CA PHE A 37 -11.53 -13.70 -3.63
C PHE A 37 -10.04 -13.69 -3.97
N THR A 38 -9.32 -14.74 -3.58
CA THR A 38 -7.92 -14.92 -3.97
C THR A 38 -7.77 -14.97 -5.49
N GLN A 39 -8.74 -15.57 -6.21
CA GLN A 39 -8.75 -15.61 -7.66
C GLN A 39 -8.93 -14.20 -8.27
N LEU A 40 -9.84 -13.37 -7.75
CA LEU A 40 -10.00 -11.99 -8.21
C LEU A 40 -8.71 -11.18 -8.06
N LEU A 41 -8.04 -11.27 -6.92
CA LEU A 41 -6.75 -10.59 -6.71
C LEU A 41 -5.67 -11.05 -7.69
N LEU A 42 -5.66 -12.34 -8.04
CA LEU A 42 -4.74 -12.87 -9.05
C LEU A 42 -5.05 -12.32 -10.44
N GLU A 43 -6.33 -12.14 -10.78
CA GLU A 43 -6.74 -11.53 -12.06
C GLU A 43 -6.34 -10.04 -12.15
N SER A 44 -6.31 -9.33 -11.02
CA SER A 44 -5.83 -7.94 -10.92
C SER A 44 -4.31 -7.81 -10.94
N SER A 45 -3.55 -8.91 -10.80
CA SER A 45 -2.09 -8.88 -10.85
C SER A 45 -1.56 -8.87 -12.30
N GLU A 46 -0.57 -8.05 -12.59
CA GLU A 46 0.15 -8.05 -13.89
C GLU A 46 1.29 -9.05 -13.95
N ILE A 47 1.97 -9.21 -12.82
CA ILE A 47 3.00 -10.21 -12.63
C ILE A 47 2.62 -10.93 -11.35
N ALA A 48 2.51 -12.25 -11.40
CA ALA A 48 2.39 -13.10 -10.22
C ALA A 48 3.12 -14.40 -10.52
N CYS A 49 4.42 -14.52 -10.20
CA CYS A 49 5.09 -15.80 -10.48
C CYS A 49 4.62 -16.86 -9.48
N LYS A 50 4.05 -17.94 -10.01
CA LYS A 50 3.67 -19.13 -9.25
C LYS A 50 4.55 -20.31 -9.64
N SER A 51 5.33 -20.83 -8.69
CA SER A 51 5.39 -22.27 -8.44
C SER A 51 5.78 -22.53 -6.98
N GLN A 52 4.88 -23.20 -6.26
CA GLN A 52 5.08 -23.73 -4.90
C GLN A 52 5.81 -25.06 -5.01
N THR A 53 7.02 -25.14 -4.44
CA THR A 53 7.58 -26.31 -3.77
C THR A 53 8.84 -25.84 -3.02
N GLU A 54 8.70 -25.79 -1.69
CA GLU A 54 9.68 -25.46 -0.64
C GLU A 54 9.92 -23.99 -0.23
N VAL A 55 9.45 -23.73 1.00
CA VAL A 55 9.95 -22.96 2.15
C VAL A 55 11.09 -21.95 1.91
N ASN A 56 10.82 -20.68 2.25
CA ASN A 56 11.75 -19.54 2.43
C ASN A 56 12.15 -18.70 1.20
N ILE A 57 11.18 -18.29 0.36
CA ILE A 57 11.36 -17.12 -0.51
C ILE A 57 10.24 -16.14 -0.20
N GLY A 58 10.60 -14.91 0.20
CA GLY A 58 9.63 -13.87 0.56
C GLY A 58 8.82 -13.34 -0.62
N GLY A 59 7.61 -12.87 -0.33
CA GLY A 59 6.69 -12.30 -1.31
C GLY A 59 6.88 -10.79 -1.41
N LYS A 60 7.02 -10.24 -2.62
CA LYS A 60 6.99 -8.80 -2.87
C LYS A 60 5.66 -8.46 -3.51
N VAL A 61 4.93 -7.52 -2.94
CA VAL A 61 3.65 -7.04 -3.43
C VAL A 61 3.77 -5.54 -3.64
N THR A 62 3.39 -5.06 -4.81
CA THR A 62 3.47 -3.66 -5.18
C THR A 62 2.23 -3.23 -5.96
N GLY A 63 1.98 -1.94 -6.00
CA GLY A 63 0.92 -1.36 -6.81
C GLY A 63 0.91 0.17 -6.74
N HIS A 64 0.49 0.79 -7.85
CA HIS A 64 0.35 2.25 -7.96
C HIS A 64 -1.13 2.66 -7.89
N SER A 65 -1.41 3.79 -7.25
CA SER A 65 -2.75 4.38 -7.12
C SER A 65 -3.73 3.36 -6.53
N LEU A 66 -4.88 3.12 -7.20
CA LEU A 66 -5.84 2.09 -6.83
C LEU A 66 -5.23 0.68 -6.78
N GLY A 67 -4.21 0.40 -7.60
CA GLY A 67 -3.43 -0.83 -7.53
C GLY A 67 -2.68 -0.99 -6.21
N GLY A 68 -2.25 0.11 -5.58
CA GLY A 68 -1.66 0.10 -4.25
C GLY A 68 -2.65 -0.36 -3.17
N ALA A 69 -3.91 0.06 -3.28
CA ALA A 69 -4.96 -0.45 -2.40
C ALA A 69 -5.14 -1.97 -2.56
N LEU A 70 -5.19 -2.47 -3.80
CA LEU A 70 -5.25 -3.90 -4.09
C LEU A 70 -4.00 -4.67 -3.63
N ALA A 71 -2.82 -4.05 -3.70
CA ALA A 71 -1.57 -4.60 -3.19
C ALA A 71 -1.62 -4.83 -1.69
N SER A 72 -2.15 -3.85 -0.94
CA SER A 72 -2.35 -4.03 0.50
C SER A 72 -3.30 -5.20 0.79
N LEU A 73 -4.40 -5.29 0.05
CA LEU A 73 -5.35 -6.38 0.18
C LEU A 73 -4.75 -7.75 -0.12
N ALA A 74 -3.94 -7.84 -1.19
CA ALA A 74 -3.23 -9.05 -1.57
C ALA A 74 -2.20 -9.46 -0.51
N ALA A 75 -1.45 -8.51 0.07
CA ALA A 75 -0.52 -8.80 1.15
C ALA A 75 -1.23 -9.38 2.38
N ALA A 76 -2.38 -8.82 2.77
CA ALA A 76 -3.19 -9.33 3.88
C ALA A 76 -3.75 -10.73 3.60
N GLU A 77 -4.24 -10.99 2.39
CA GLU A 77 -4.74 -12.31 1.97
C GLU A 77 -3.62 -13.37 1.97
N ILE A 78 -2.41 -13.01 1.51
CA ILE A 78 -1.24 -13.90 1.53
C ILE A 78 -0.84 -14.25 2.97
N ALA A 79 -0.80 -13.24 3.85
CA ALA A 79 -0.45 -13.42 5.26
C ALA A 79 -1.48 -14.27 6.01
N SER A 80 -2.77 -13.91 5.89
CA SER A 80 -3.87 -14.56 6.63
C SER A 80 -4.09 -16.01 6.23
N ASN A 81 -3.89 -16.37 4.95
CA ASN A 81 -3.97 -17.75 4.49
C ASN A 81 -2.67 -18.55 4.70
N GLY A 82 -1.62 -17.94 5.26
CA GLY A 82 -0.33 -18.59 5.50
C GLY A 82 0.39 -19.03 4.22
N LEU A 83 0.12 -18.37 3.09
CA LEU A 83 0.74 -18.70 1.80
C LEU A 83 2.24 -18.34 1.80
N ILE A 84 2.59 -17.28 2.52
CA ILE A 84 3.96 -16.83 2.83
C ILE A 84 3.94 -16.41 4.30
N ASN A 85 5.02 -16.70 5.04
CA ASN A 85 5.18 -16.17 6.39
C ASN A 85 5.14 -14.63 6.33
N ALA A 86 4.32 -14.00 7.18
CA ALA A 86 4.12 -12.54 7.20
C ALA A 86 5.44 -11.75 7.27
N GLN A 87 6.44 -12.24 8.01
CA GLN A 87 7.77 -11.64 8.12
C GLN A 87 8.55 -11.58 6.80
N ASN A 88 8.16 -12.41 5.84
CA ASN A 88 8.78 -12.50 4.53
C ASN A 88 7.98 -11.76 3.45
N ILE A 89 6.88 -11.10 3.81
CA ILE A 89 6.08 -10.30 2.87
C ILE A 89 6.63 -8.88 2.86
N LYS A 90 6.82 -8.33 1.67
CA LYS A 90 7.23 -6.95 1.43
C LYS A 90 6.17 -6.26 0.59
N LEU A 91 5.50 -5.27 1.16
CA LEU A 91 4.51 -4.43 0.50
C LEU A 91 5.10 -3.05 0.22
N LEU A 92 5.10 -2.65 -1.06
CA LEU A 92 5.51 -1.30 -1.48
C LEU A 92 4.39 -0.70 -2.31
N THR A 93 3.84 0.43 -1.92
CA THR A 93 2.77 1.06 -2.68
C THR A 93 3.14 2.48 -3.07
N LEU A 94 2.65 2.92 -4.22
CA LEU A 94 2.93 4.24 -4.77
C LEU A 94 1.61 4.99 -4.90
N GLY A 95 1.42 6.10 -4.17
CA GLY A 95 0.18 6.88 -4.24
C GLY A 95 -1.07 6.12 -3.80
N GLN A 96 -0.93 5.18 -2.85
CA GLN A 96 -2.05 4.37 -2.36
C GLN A 96 -3.10 5.22 -1.63
N PRO A 97 -4.40 5.12 -1.98
CA PRO A 97 -5.48 5.68 -1.18
C PRO A 97 -5.69 4.90 0.12
N ARG A 98 -6.32 5.53 1.13
CA ARG A 98 -6.74 4.88 2.38
C ARG A 98 -7.64 3.69 2.07
N THR A 99 -7.43 2.58 2.79
CA THR A 99 -8.04 1.28 2.46
C THR A 99 -9.04 0.76 3.48
N GLY A 100 -9.12 1.39 4.66
CA GLY A 100 -10.04 1.01 5.71
C GLY A 100 -10.01 2.00 6.86
N ASN A 101 -10.66 1.64 7.97
CA ASN A 101 -10.61 2.41 9.22
C ASN A 101 -9.39 2.03 10.07
N TRP A 102 -9.30 2.63 11.25
CA TRP A 102 -8.30 2.31 12.27
C TRP A 102 -8.17 0.79 12.56
N VAL A 103 -9.27 0.04 12.59
CA VAL A 103 -9.21 -1.41 12.87
C VAL A 103 -8.47 -2.16 11.76
N TRP A 104 -8.71 -1.78 10.51
CA TRP A 104 -7.96 -2.31 9.37
C TRP A 104 -6.50 -1.87 9.39
N ALA A 105 -6.22 -0.59 9.66
CA ALA A 105 -4.86 -0.07 9.74
C ALA A 105 -4.04 -0.81 10.80
N ALA A 106 -4.58 -0.94 12.02
CA ALA A 106 -3.96 -1.69 13.09
C ALA A 106 -3.77 -3.18 12.76
N ALA A 107 -4.70 -3.80 12.03
CA ALA A 107 -4.54 -5.19 11.59
C ALA A 107 -3.40 -5.34 10.56
N MET A 108 -3.25 -4.37 9.65
CA MET A 108 -2.13 -4.32 8.72
C MET A 108 -0.82 -4.07 9.43
N ASP A 109 -0.79 -3.17 10.39
CA ASP A 109 0.39 -2.94 11.21
C ASP A 109 0.76 -4.23 11.96
N GLN A 110 -0.20 -4.96 12.54
CA GLN A 110 0.05 -6.27 13.18
C GLN A 110 0.55 -7.36 12.24
N ILE A 111 0.12 -7.38 10.97
CA ILE A 111 0.68 -8.27 9.94
C ILE A 111 2.19 -7.97 9.74
N VAL A 112 2.60 -6.73 9.99
CA VAL A 112 3.97 -6.22 9.81
C VAL A 112 4.77 -6.26 11.14
N GLU A 113 4.11 -6.23 12.30
CA GLU A 113 4.72 -5.96 13.62
C GLU A 113 5.28 -7.18 14.37
N PHE A 114 5.67 -8.25 13.68
CA PHE A 114 6.42 -9.32 14.35
C PHE A 114 7.92 -8.97 14.44
N TYR A 115 8.25 -8.15 15.45
CA TYR A 115 9.57 -7.86 16.06
C TYR A 115 10.62 -7.17 15.16
N ILE A 116 11.05 -5.96 15.54
CA ILE A 116 12.33 -5.69 16.25
C ILE A 116 12.48 -4.18 16.53
N PHE A 117 12.77 -3.87 17.79
CA PHE A 117 13.27 -2.59 18.29
C PHE A 117 14.53 -2.14 17.52
N ASP A 118 14.59 -0.85 17.22
CA ASP A 118 15.76 -0.12 16.74
C ASP A 118 16.23 -0.46 15.31
N TYR A 119 15.92 0.47 14.39
CA TYR A 119 16.31 0.52 12.98
C TYR A 119 15.55 -0.44 12.02
N LEU A 120 14.37 0.03 11.61
CA LEU A 120 13.65 -0.31 10.36
C LEU A 120 13.34 -1.81 10.11
N PRO A 121 12.46 -2.46 10.91
CA PRO A 121 11.95 -3.80 10.61
C PRO A 121 10.79 -3.81 9.59
N TYR A 122 10.46 -2.66 8.99
CA TYR A 122 9.28 -2.51 8.14
C TYR A 122 9.56 -2.99 6.73
N TYR A 123 8.69 -3.85 6.18
CA TYR A 123 8.66 -4.08 4.74
C TYR A 123 7.33 -3.64 4.14
N THR A 124 6.60 -2.76 4.83
CA THR A 124 5.37 -2.16 4.34
C THR A 124 5.56 -0.66 4.24
N TYR A 125 5.68 -0.19 3.00
CA TYR A 125 5.97 1.22 2.69
C TYR A 125 4.91 1.78 1.77
N ARG A 126 4.38 2.95 2.15
CA ARG A 126 3.54 3.78 1.29
C ARG A 126 4.38 4.95 0.80
N VAL A 127 4.77 4.93 -0.45
CA VAL A 127 5.48 6.06 -1.06
C VAL A 127 4.45 7.08 -1.54
N VAL A 128 4.64 8.32 -1.12
CA VAL A 128 3.77 9.45 -1.45
C VAL A 128 4.58 10.52 -2.15
N ASN A 129 4.12 10.94 -3.32
CA ASN A 129 4.74 12.01 -4.07
C ASN A 129 4.08 13.36 -3.74
N HIS A 130 4.82 14.24 -3.08
CA HIS A 130 4.52 15.65 -2.86
C HIS A 130 3.06 15.92 -2.49
N ARG A 131 2.23 16.36 -3.44
CA ARG A 131 0.81 16.72 -3.28
C ARG A 131 -0.15 15.73 -3.92
N ASP A 132 0.19 14.43 -3.94
CA ASP A 132 -0.71 13.41 -4.45
C ASP A 132 -2.02 13.38 -3.64
N VAL A 133 -3.10 13.85 -4.24
CA VAL A 133 -4.41 13.90 -3.58
C VAL A 133 -5.04 12.52 -3.37
N ILE A 134 -4.62 11.49 -4.13
CA ILE A 134 -5.20 10.15 -4.05
C ILE A 134 -4.92 9.54 -2.68
N VAL A 135 -3.74 9.79 -2.11
CA VAL A 135 -3.38 9.22 -0.80
C VAL A 135 -4.30 9.72 0.30
N HIS A 136 -4.91 10.89 0.14
CA HIS A 136 -5.81 11.45 1.15
C HIS A 136 -7.28 11.09 0.95
N LEU A 137 -7.56 10.12 0.07
CA LEU A 137 -8.90 9.58 -0.15
C LEU A 137 -9.02 8.15 0.36
N PRO A 138 -10.18 7.73 0.92
CA PRO A 138 -11.28 8.61 1.34
C PRO A 138 -10.85 9.49 2.53
N MET A 139 -11.50 10.64 2.71
CA MET A 139 -11.08 11.61 3.74
C MET A 139 -11.34 11.08 5.16
N ARG A 140 -10.41 11.33 6.09
CA ARG A 140 -10.46 10.86 7.49
C ARG A 140 -11.79 11.15 8.19
N PHE A 141 -12.36 12.33 7.97
CA PHE A 141 -13.56 12.79 8.68
C PHE A 141 -14.89 12.13 8.26
N PHE A 142 -14.92 11.32 7.19
CA PHE A 142 -16.16 10.66 6.76
C PHE A 142 -16.50 9.44 7.62
N GLU A 143 -15.61 8.47 7.73
CA GLU A 143 -15.87 7.20 8.44
C GLU A 143 -14.65 6.70 9.23
N GLY A 144 -13.74 7.61 9.59
CA GLY A 144 -12.52 7.26 10.34
C GLY A 144 -11.50 6.48 9.51
N TYR A 145 -11.44 6.76 8.20
CA TYR A 145 -10.46 6.17 7.30
C TYR A 145 -9.04 6.51 7.75
N HIS A 146 -8.18 5.51 7.72
CA HIS A 146 -6.83 5.59 8.27
C HIS A 146 -5.85 4.86 7.36
N HIS A 147 -4.62 5.39 7.26
CA HIS A 147 -3.51 4.64 6.69
C HIS A 147 -2.89 3.72 7.72
N TYR A 148 -2.28 2.64 7.25
CA TYR A 148 -1.34 1.86 8.06
C TYR A 148 0.08 2.44 7.88
N SER A 149 1.00 2.09 8.76
CA SER A 149 2.40 2.55 8.75
C SER A 149 3.21 1.84 7.66
N THR A 150 4.25 2.40 7.01
CA THR A 150 5.02 3.64 7.20
C THR A 150 4.93 4.47 5.91
N GLU A 151 4.82 5.81 6.02
CA GLU A 151 4.86 6.71 4.87
C GLU A 151 6.30 7.11 4.52
N ILE A 152 6.62 7.03 3.23
CA ILE A 152 7.84 7.60 2.65
C ILE A 152 7.40 8.74 1.75
N TRP A 153 7.61 9.97 2.21
CA TRP A 153 7.13 11.16 1.52
C TRP A 153 8.25 11.91 0.81
N TYR A 154 8.08 12.12 -0.49
CA TYR A 154 8.96 12.93 -1.33
C TYR A 154 8.35 14.31 -1.51
N ASN A 155 8.85 15.31 -0.77
CA ASN A 155 8.31 16.67 -0.82
C ASN A 155 8.80 17.49 -2.02
N ASN A 156 9.57 16.90 -2.94
CA ASN A 156 10.17 17.58 -4.09
C ASN A 156 9.61 17.14 -5.45
N GLY A 157 8.54 16.34 -5.48
CA GLY A 157 7.91 15.93 -6.74
C GLY A 157 8.50 14.69 -7.39
N MET A 158 9.58 14.11 -6.84
CA MET A 158 10.36 13.03 -7.47
C MET A 158 10.85 13.36 -8.89
N ASP A 159 10.94 14.66 -9.21
CA ASP A 159 11.26 15.12 -10.57
C ASP A 159 12.78 15.07 -10.84
N GLY A 160 13.60 14.71 -9.84
CA GLY A 160 15.04 14.91 -9.83
C GLY A 160 15.35 16.40 -9.84
N ASP A 161 16.15 16.88 -8.90
CA ASP A 161 16.53 18.29 -8.93
C ASP A 161 17.26 18.57 -10.26
N GLU A 162 16.79 19.56 -11.03
CA GLU A 162 17.47 20.05 -12.25
C GLU A 162 18.94 20.44 -11.97
N ASP A 163 19.27 20.63 -10.69
CA ASP A 163 20.57 20.99 -10.12
C ASP A 163 21.45 19.78 -9.71
N GLY A 164 20.97 18.54 -9.86
CA GLY A 164 21.74 17.31 -9.61
C GLY A 164 21.85 16.87 -8.14
N GLU A 165 20.97 17.35 -7.27
CA GLU A 165 20.79 16.81 -5.91
C GLU A 165 19.90 15.55 -5.92
N GLU A 166 20.18 14.62 -4.99
CA GLU A 166 19.37 13.41 -4.82
C GLU A 166 17.99 13.76 -4.27
N ASP A 167 16.95 13.09 -4.78
CA ASP A 167 15.59 13.24 -4.24
C ASP A 167 15.56 12.89 -2.75
N THR A 168 15.35 13.90 -1.91
CA THR A 168 15.25 13.71 -0.45
C THR A 168 13.85 13.25 -0.06
N PHE A 169 13.77 12.31 0.89
CA PHE A 169 12.51 11.80 1.42
C PHE A 169 12.47 11.87 2.94
N ILE A 170 11.24 11.95 3.46
CA ILE A 170 10.94 11.91 4.89
C ILE A 170 10.25 10.57 5.18
N VAL A 171 10.68 9.91 6.25
CA VAL A 171 10.02 8.69 6.76
C VAL A 171 9.11 9.09 7.91
N CYS A 172 7.83 8.80 7.78
CA CYS A 172 6.78 9.23 8.70
C CYS A 172 6.14 8.02 9.34
N ASN A 173 5.96 8.10 10.65
CA ASN A 173 5.33 7.04 11.41
C ASN A 173 3.85 7.36 11.60
N ASP A 174 3.00 6.68 10.82
CA ASP A 174 1.54 6.85 10.87
C ASP A 174 0.85 5.85 11.83
N MET A 175 1.57 5.26 12.79
CA MET A 175 1.03 4.21 13.67
C MET A 175 -0.19 4.67 14.48
N ASP A 176 -0.20 5.92 14.92
CA ASP A 176 -1.31 6.50 15.69
C ASP A 176 -2.22 7.36 14.80
N GLU A 177 -1.62 8.14 13.90
CA GLU A 177 -2.29 8.94 12.88
C GLU A 177 -1.39 9.38 11.74
N ASP A 178 -2.00 9.63 10.55
CA ASP A 178 -1.33 10.28 9.41
C ASP A 178 -0.53 11.51 9.90
N ASP A 179 0.80 11.49 9.75
CA ASP A 179 1.70 12.50 10.32
C ASP A 179 1.51 13.88 9.66
N ASP A 180 1.12 14.87 10.47
CA ASP A 180 0.95 16.28 10.07
C ASP A 180 2.27 16.97 9.64
N ASN A 181 3.42 16.33 9.83
CA ASN A 181 4.72 16.79 9.32
C ASN A 181 5.06 16.23 7.93
N CYS A 182 4.21 15.36 7.37
CA CYS A 182 4.44 14.69 6.09
C CYS A 182 3.42 15.13 5.02
N SER A 183 2.99 14.24 4.12
CA SER A 183 2.07 14.63 3.04
C SER A 183 0.78 15.27 3.57
N ASN A 184 0.34 14.89 4.78
CA ASN A 184 -0.83 15.46 5.42
C ASN A 184 -0.66 16.96 5.74
N SER A 185 0.57 17.46 5.91
CA SER A 185 0.87 18.90 6.08
C SER A 185 0.39 19.76 4.89
N LEU A 186 0.35 19.15 3.69
CA LEU A 186 -0.06 19.80 2.45
C LEU A 186 -1.55 19.58 2.15
N TRP A 187 -2.27 18.84 2.99
CA TRP A 187 -3.69 18.62 2.84
C TRP A 187 -4.47 19.88 3.26
N GLN A 188 -4.68 20.79 2.31
CA GLN A 188 -5.61 21.92 2.50
C GLN A 188 -6.68 21.89 1.41
N LEU A 189 -7.95 22.06 1.80
CA LEU A 189 -9.12 22.01 0.90
C LEU A 189 -8.99 22.90 -0.36
N LYS A 190 -8.15 23.95 -0.30
CA LYS A 190 -7.88 24.87 -1.41
C LYS A 190 -6.85 24.36 -2.44
N ILE A 191 -6.12 23.28 -2.13
CA ILE A 191 -5.00 22.74 -2.92
C ILE A 191 -5.46 21.65 -3.90
N PHE A 192 -6.68 21.09 -3.75
CA PHE A 192 -7.28 20.05 -4.61
C PHE A 192 -7.26 20.33 -6.13
N LEU A 193 -7.03 21.57 -6.55
CA LEU A 193 -7.14 22.03 -7.94
C LEU A 193 -5.83 22.51 -8.57
N LYS A 194 -4.68 22.41 -7.89
CA LYS A 194 -3.40 22.89 -8.46
C LYS A 194 -2.26 21.89 -8.27
N ASN A 195 -1.68 21.45 -9.39
CA ASN A 195 -0.45 20.65 -9.51
C ASN A 195 -0.50 19.35 -8.70
N ASN A 196 -1.16 18.33 -9.25
CA ASN A 196 -1.15 16.98 -8.68
C ASN A 196 0.03 16.18 -9.22
N TYR A 197 0.70 15.44 -8.34
CA TYR A 197 1.88 14.65 -8.65
C TYR A 197 1.51 13.16 -8.58
N PHE A 198 1.00 12.63 -9.70
CA PHE A 198 0.62 11.22 -9.82
C PHE A 198 1.70 10.36 -10.47
N ILE A 199 2.81 10.99 -10.87
CA ILE A 199 3.94 10.33 -11.51
C ILE A 199 4.86 9.83 -10.40
N TYR A 200 5.20 8.56 -10.47
CA TYR A 200 6.15 7.90 -9.58
C TYR A 200 7.11 7.16 -10.50
N PHE A 201 8.28 7.75 -10.75
CA PHE A 201 9.38 7.28 -11.61
C PHE A 201 9.00 6.80 -13.04
#